data_AF-A0A914H371-F1
#
_entry.id   AF-A0A914H371-F1
#
_cell.length_a   1.000
_cell.length_b   1.000
_cell.length_c   1.000
_cell.angle_alpha   90.00
_cell.angle_beta   90.00
_cell.angle_gamma   90.00
#
_symmetry.space_group_name_H-M   'P 1'
#
loop_
_entity.id
_entity.type
_entity.pdbx_description
1 polymer ?
#
loop_
_entity_poly.entity_id
_entity_poly.type
_entity_poly.pdbx_seq_one_letter_code
_entity_poly.pdbx_strand_id
1 'polypeptide(L)'
;MRRVRYEFKARNIKKRAVDIVVSVDGVKVVLQRRKKRQKYMDESKMLVMSHPMYRIYYVAHDLYDPQIFSYVARDGASNSFKCNVFKCVEKVNHYPEMDKLYEKMEIETLLPVVLVLWDGKCALMD
;
A
#
# COMPACT_ATOMS: atom_id res chain seq x y z
N MET A 1 -2.72 -2.08 11.10
CA MET A 1 -3.96 -1.54 10.49
C MET A 1 -4.92 -0.89 11.49
N ARG A 2 -5.61 -1.63 12.39
CA ARG A 2 -6.61 -1.04 13.32
C ARG A 2 -6.07 0.15 14.14
N ARG A 3 -4.92 -0.02 14.81
CA ARG A 3 -4.26 1.02 15.60
C ARG A 3 -4.04 2.32 14.80
N VAL A 4 -3.41 2.23 13.63
CA VAL A 4 -3.15 3.37 12.72
C VAL A 4 -4.46 4.10 12.36
N ARG A 5 -5.52 3.35 12.02
CA ARG A 5 -6.83 3.96 11.70
C ARG A 5 -7.42 4.74 12.87
N TYR A 6 -7.34 4.19 14.09
CA TYR A 6 -7.86 4.85 15.28
C TYR A 6 -7.05 6.11 15.62
N GLU A 7 -5.72 6.05 15.55
CA GLU A 7 -4.85 7.20 15.81
C GLU A 7 -5.11 8.34 14.81
N PHE A 8 -5.29 8.05 13.53
CA PHE A 8 -5.64 9.05 12.51
C PHE A 8 -6.99 9.70 12.78
N LYS A 9 -8.00 8.91 13.17
CA LYS A 9 -9.34 9.40 13.50
C LYS A 9 -9.31 10.27 14.76
N ALA A 10 -8.61 9.82 15.81
CA ALA A 10 -8.51 10.53 17.08
C ALA A 10 -7.74 11.85 16.96
N ARG A 11 -6.68 11.88 16.15
CA ARG A 11 -5.83 13.06 15.92
C ARG A 11 -6.34 13.95 14.78
N ASN A 12 -7.44 13.58 14.13
CA ASN A 12 -8.02 14.27 12.98
C ASN A 12 -7.01 14.58 11.86
N ILE A 13 -6.11 13.64 11.59
CA ILE A 13 -5.05 13.80 10.59
C ILE A 13 -5.64 13.54 9.20
N LYS A 14 -5.44 14.50 8.29
CA LYS A 14 -5.86 14.36 6.89
C LYS A 14 -4.99 13.32 6.19
N LYS A 15 -5.64 12.37 5.52
CA LYS A 15 -4.96 11.35 4.72
C LYS A 15 -4.31 11.98 3.49
N ARG A 16 -3.12 11.51 3.12
CA ARG A 16 -2.40 11.99 1.94
C ARG A 16 -2.79 11.15 0.73
N ALA A 17 -3.31 11.78 -0.31
CA ALA A 17 -3.60 11.10 -1.57
C ALA A 17 -2.28 10.74 -2.28
N VAL A 18 -2.12 9.46 -2.58
CA VAL A 18 -0.93 8.85 -3.15
C VAL A 18 -1.30 7.90 -4.27
N ASP A 19 -0.39 7.78 -5.23
CA ASP A 19 -0.40 6.71 -6.22
C ASP A 19 0.66 5.69 -5.82
N ILE A 20 0.38 4.41 -6.00
CA ILE A 20 1.25 3.30 -5.60
C ILE A 20 1.64 2.54 -6.86
N VAL A 21 2.93 2.48 -7.13
CA VAL A 21 3.48 1.76 -8.28
C VAL A 21 4.12 0.49 -7.76
N VAL A 22 3.60 -0.66 -8.21
CA VAL A 22 4.13 -1.99 -7.88
C VAL A 22 4.80 -2.55 -9.13
N SER A 23 6.05 -2.99 -8.98
CA SER A 23 6.89 -3.50 -10.07
C SER A 23 7.78 -4.63 -9.56
N VAL A 24 8.51 -5.29 -10.47
CA VAL A 24 9.50 -6.32 -10.11
C VAL A 24 10.62 -5.77 -9.21
N ASP A 25 10.94 -4.48 -9.33
CA ASP A 25 11.94 -3.82 -8.49
C ASP A 25 11.43 -3.61 -7.04
N GLY A 26 10.11 -3.58 -6.85
CA GLY A 26 9.46 -3.36 -5.57
C GLY A 26 8.30 -2.36 -5.65
N VAL A 27 8.03 -1.72 -4.51
CA VAL A 27 6.91 -0.80 -4.32
C VAL A 27 7.42 0.63 -4.19
N LYS A 28 6.86 1.54 -4.99
CA LYS A 28 7.11 2.98 -4.92
C LYS A 28 5.78 3.69 -4.63
N VAL A 29 5.79 4.59 -3.65
CA VAL A 29 4.62 5.40 -3.29
C VAL A 29 4.94 6.85 -3.61
N VAL A 30 4.10 7.47 -4.41
CA VAL A 30 4.28 8.86 -4.87
C VAL A 30 3.06 9.70 -4.50
N LEU A 31 3.27 10.97 -4.17
CA LEU A 31 2.16 11.91 -3.94
C LEU A 31 1.36 12.12 -5.23
N GLN A 32 0.03 12.11 -5.12
CA GLN A 32 -0.83 12.29 -6.26
C GLN A 32 -0.70 13.70 -6.85
N ARG A 33 -0.44 13.81 -8.15
CA ARG A 33 -0.33 15.11 -8.86
C ARG A 33 -1.71 15.71 -9.09
N ARG A 34 -1.95 16.96 -8.65
CA ARG A 34 -3.10 17.74 -9.10
C ARG A 34 -2.85 18.24 -10.53
N LYS A 35 -3.63 17.73 -11.50
CA LYS A 35 -3.48 17.88 -12.97
C LYS A 35 -3.32 19.31 -13.54
N LYS A 36 -3.38 20.41 -12.76
CA LYS A 36 -3.44 21.78 -13.30
C LYS A 36 -2.17 22.65 -13.19
N ARG A 37 -1.09 22.26 -12.50
CA ARG A 37 -0.04 23.27 -12.18
C ARG A 37 1.44 22.92 -12.29
N GLN A 38 1.86 21.73 -12.72
CA GLN A 38 3.31 21.49 -12.81
C GLN A 38 3.72 20.50 -13.89
N LYS A 39 4.19 21.03 -15.02
CA LYS A 39 4.92 20.27 -16.05
C LYS A 39 6.42 20.08 -15.71
N TYR A 40 6.92 20.76 -14.67
CA TYR A 40 8.33 20.83 -14.27
C TYR A 40 8.57 20.51 -12.77
N MET A 41 7.86 19.53 -12.21
CA MET A 41 8.15 19.08 -10.83
C MET A 41 9.00 17.81 -10.89
N ASP A 42 10.20 17.90 -10.30
CA ASP A 42 11.15 16.81 -10.15
C ASP A 42 10.51 15.60 -9.45
N GLU A 43 10.59 14.43 -10.08
CA GLU A 43 9.95 13.19 -9.61
C GLU A 43 10.44 12.78 -8.23
N SER A 44 11.69 13.10 -7.92
CA SER A 44 12.34 12.84 -6.63
C SER A 44 11.63 13.55 -5.47
N LYS A 45 11.00 14.71 -5.73
CA LYS A 45 10.29 15.50 -4.70
C LYS A 45 8.90 14.97 -4.38
N MET A 46 8.37 14.07 -5.20
CA MET A 46 7.05 13.47 -5.02
C MET A 46 7.12 12.05 -4.45
N LEU A 47 8.31 11.45 -4.41
CA LEU A 47 8.53 10.14 -3.82
C LEU A 47 8.33 10.22 -2.30
N VAL A 48 7.34 9.48 -1.80
CA VAL A 48 7.07 9.37 -0.36
C VAL A 48 7.92 8.26 0.25
N MET A 49 7.94 7.11 -0.41
CA MET A 49 8.70 5.95 0.02
C MET A 49 8.97 5.02 -1.16
N SER A 50 10.10 4.31 -1.09
CA SER A 50 10.44 3.24 -2.02
C SER A 50 11.02 2.07 -1.23
N HIS A 51 10.39 0.92 -1.37
CA HIS A 51 10.83 -0.32 -0.76
C HIS A 51 11.11 -1.35 -1.86
N PRO A 52 12.36 -1.81 -2.00
CA PRO A 52 12.69 -2.91 -2.90
C PRO A 52 11.92 -4.17 -2.55
N MET A 53 11.65 -5.02 -3.54
CA MET A 53 10.86 -6.25 -3.36
C MET A 53 11.37 -7.11 -2.18
N TYR A 54 12.68 -7.31 -2.10
CA TYR A 54 13.32 -8.13 -1.05
C TYR A 54 13.20 -7.57 0.38
N ARG A 55 12.72 -6.33 0.55
CA ARG A 55 12.50 -5.72 1.87
C ARG A 55 11.05 -5.80 2.33
N ILE A 56 10.14 -6.28 1.48
CA ILE A 56 8.72 -6.42 1.80
C ILE A 56 8.49 -7.84 2.29
N TYR A 57 8.07 -7.98 3.54
CA TYR A 57 7.94 -9.27 4.20
C TYR A 57 6.49 -9.76 4.28
N TYR A 58 5.55 -8.84 4.35
CA TYR A 58 4.15 -9.17 4.55
C TYR A 58 3.25 -8.19 3.81
N VAL A 59 2.19 -8.71 3.21
CA VAL A 59 1.13 -7.94 2.53
C VAL A 59 -0.20 -8.51 2.98
N ALA A 60 -1.12 -7.64 3.39
CA ALA A 60 -2.44 -8.06 3.85
C ALA A 60 -3.52 -7.00 3.62
N HIS A 61 -4.76 -7.47 3.56
CA HIS A 61 -5.97 -6.66 3.53
C HIS A 61 -6.68 -6.72 4.89
N ASP A 62 -7.52 -5.74 5.22
CA ASP A 62 -8.38 -5.80 6.40
C ASP A 62 -9.57 -6.71 6.12
N LEU A 63 -9.77 -7.73 6.97
CA LEU A 63 -10.85 -8.72 6.83
C LEU A 63 -12.26 -8.09 6.73
N TYR A 64 -12.46 -6.91 7.34
CA TYR A 64 -13.77 -6.25 7.38
C TYR A 64 -13.87 -5.05 6.43
N ASP A 65 -12.75 -4.56 5.89
CA ASP A 65 -12.71 -3.42 4.96
C ASP A 65 -11.65 -3.68 3.89
N PRO A 66 -11.99 -4.42 2.81
CA PRO A 66 -11.03 -4.81 1.78
C PRO A 66 -10.45 -3.62 0.99
N GLN A 67 -11.05 -2.43 1.13
CA GLN A 67 -10.47 -1.18 0.62
C GLN A 67 -9.25 -0.74 1.44
N ILE A 68 -8.96 -1.38 2.56
CA ILE A 68 -7.80 -1.11 3.39
C ILE A 68 -6.83 -2.26 3.23
N PHE A 69 -5.62 -1.92 2.85
CA PHE A 69 -4.53 -2.87 2.77
C PHE A 69 -3.28 -2.27 3.40
N SER A 70 -2.34 -3.14 3.70
CA SER A 70 -1.06 -2.76 4.25
C SER A 70 0.03 -3.69 3.81
N TYR A 71 1.25 -3.19 3.83
CA TYR A 71 2.43 -4.02 3.73
C TYR A 71 3.42 -3.66 4.84
N VAL A 72 4.19 -4.66 5.27
CA VAL A 72 5.28 -4.50 6.23
C VAL A 72 6.59 -4.57 5.47
N ALA A 73 7.38 -3.51 5.57
CA ALA A 73 8.71 -3.45 4.99
C ALA A 73 9.75 -3.15 6.05
N ARG A 74 10.96 -3.69 5.86
CA ARG A 74 12.12 -3.35 6.68
C ARG A 74 12.78 -2.08 6.16
N ASP A 75 12.96 -1.12 7.05
CA ASP A 75 13.69 0.11 6.79
C ASP A 75 15.18 -0.18 6.68
N GLY A 76 15.81 0.29 5.61
CA GLY A 76 17.22 0.01 5.31
C GLY A 76 18.19 0.69 6.26
N ALA A 77 17.81 1.82 6.86
CA ALA A 77 18.68 2.58 7.75
C ALA A 77 18.59 2.13 9.22
N SER A 78 17.38 1.83 9.70
CA SER A 78 17.10 1.57 11.11
C SER A 78 16.90 0.09 11.45
N ASN A 79 16.90 -0.80 10.45
CA ASN A 79 16.52 -2.21 10.58
C ASN A 79 15.15 -2.46 11.25
N SER A 80 14.33 -1.41 11.39
CA SER A 80 13.01 -1.48 11.96
C SER A 80 11.99 -1.91 10.90
N PHE A 81 10.92 -2.56 11.34
CA PHE A 81 9.81 -2.91 10.47
C PHE A 81 8.74 -1.82 10.55
N LYS A 82 8.32 -1.33 9.38
CA LYS A 82 7.28 -0.31 9.26
C LYS A 82 6.07 -0.91 8.54
N CYS A 83 4.90 -0.75 9.14
CA CYS A 83 3.63 -1.14 8.56
C CYS A 83 3.02 0.08 7.84
N ASN A 84 3.00 0.04 6.52
CA ASN A 84 2.43 1.11 5.70
C ASN A 84 0.96 0.78 5.44
N VAL A 85 0.03 1.63 5.86
CA VAL A 85 -1.41 1.39 5.78
C VAL A 85 -2.05 2.36 4.80
N PHE A 86 -2.88 1.84 3.91
CA PHE A 86 -3.50 2.60 2.85
C PHE A 86 -5.00 2.32 2.79
N LYS A 87 -5.76 3.32 2.35
CA LYS A 87 -7.18 3.14 2.00
C LYS A 87 -7.43 3.55 0.54
N CYS A 88 -8.02 2.66 -0.25
CA CYS A 88 -8.48 2.93 -1.61
C CYS A 88 -9.68 3.85 -1.60
N VAL A 89 -9.78 4.69 -2.62
CA VAL A 89 -10.94 5.58 -2.81
C VAL A 89 -11.97 4.97 -3.77
N GLU A 90 -11.56 4.11 -4.69
CA GLU A 90 -12.47 3.40 -5.61
C GLU A 90 -12.76 1.97 -5.11
N LYS A 91 -13.95 1.46 -5.46
CA LYS A 91 -14.34 0.07 -5.15
C LYS A 91 -13.34 -0.84 -5.85
N VAL A 92 -12.52 -1.56 -5.07
CA VAL A 92 -11.94 -2.80 -5.55
C VAL A 92 -13.15 -3.65 -5.94
N ASN A 93 -13.26 -4.03 -7.22
CA ASN A 93 -14.26 -5.03 -7.61
C ASN A 93 -13.95 -6.25 -6.76
N HIS A 94 -14.80 -6.47 -5.75
CA HIS A 94 -14.68 -7.58 -4.84
C HIS A 94 -14.68 -8.84 -5.71
N TYR A 95 -13.58 -9.58 -5.73
CA TYR A 95 -13.51 -10.85 -6.45
C TYR A 95 -13.88 -11.93 -5.42
N PRO A 96 -15.15 -12.36 -5.35
CA PRO A 96 -15.65 -13.26 -4.31
C PRO A 96 -15.01 -14.67 -4.35
N GLU A 97 -14.16 -14.94 -5.34
CA GLU A 97 -13.46 -16.22 -5.50
C GLU A 97 -12.10 -16.27 -4.78
N MET A 98 -11.53 -15.12 -4.38
CA MET A 98 -10.24 -15.07 -3.68
C MET A 98 -10.33 -15.41 -2.20
N ASP A 99 -11.46 -15.13 -1.53
CA ASP A 99 -11.64 -15.46 -0.10
C ASP A 99 -11.58 -16.99 0.15
N LYS A 100 -12.00 -17.80 -0.84
CA LYS A 100 -11.88 -19.27 -0.79
C LYS A 100 -10.46 -19.77 -1.07
N LEU A 101 -9.65 -18.98 -1.77
CA LEU A 101 -8.25 -19.33 -2.10
C LEU A 101 -7.34 -19.06 -0.89
N TYR A 102 -7.60 -17.97 -0.15
CA TYR A 102 -6.86 -17.59 1.05
C TYR A 102 -7.04 -18.57 2.21
N GLU A 103 -8.22 -19.16 2.38
CA GLU A 103 -8.46 -20.19 3.41
C GLU A 103 -7.81 -21.53 3.06
N LYS A 104 -7.47 -21.76 1.78
CA LYS A 104 -6.81 -22.98 1.28
C LYS A 104 -5.28 -22.85 1.17
N MET A 105 -4.74 -21.67 1.45
CA MET A 105 -3.31 -21.32 1.37
C MET A 105 -2.59 -21.48 2.72
N GLU A 106 -2.98 -22.47 3.54
CA GLU A 106 -2.11 -22.92 4.62
C GLU A 106 -0.92 -23.69 4.02
N ILE A 107 0.25 -23.07 4.09
CA ILE A 107 1.56 -23.73 4.14
C ILE A 107 1.93 -24.45 2.82
N GLU A 108 2.30 -23.69 1.79
CA GLU A 108 3.48 -23.93 0.94
C GLU A 108 3.44 -23.01 -0.28
N THR A 109 4.62 -22.56 -0.72
CA THR A 109 4.88 -21.70 -1.88
C THR A 109 4.58 -20.20 -1.70
N LEU A 110 5.58 -19.55 -1.11
CA LEU A 110 6.07 -18.26 -1.61
C LEU A 110 6.01 -18.25 -3.15
N LEU A 111 5.33 -17.24 -3.71
CA LEU A 111 5.16 -16.94 -5.14
C LEU A 111 4.05 -17.76 -5.82
N PRO A 112 2.89 -17.12 -6.05
CA PRO A 112 2.82 -16.27 -7.23
C PRO A 112 2.58 -14.82 -6.85
N VAL A 113 3.48 -14.00 -7.38
CA VAL A 113 3.34 -12.57 -7.63
C VAL A 113 1.86 -12.16 -7.71
N VAL A 114 1.34 -11.52 -6.66
CA VAL A 114 0.22 -10.58 -6.80
C VAL A 114 0.81 -9.39 -7.57
N LEU A 115 1.08 -9.60 -8.86
CA LEU A 115 1.29 -8.53 -9.84
C LEU A 115 -0.10 -7.99 -10.19
N VAL A 116 -0.85 -7.58 -9.17
CA VAL A 116 -1.91 -6.63 -9.41
C VAL A 116 -1.16 -5.32 -9.56
N LEU A 117 -0.89 -4.95 -10.81
CA LEU A 117 -0.61 -3.58 -11.21
C LEU A 117 -1.73 -2.74 -10.64
N TRP A 118 -1.46 -2.15 -9.48
CA TRP A 118 -2.49 -1.48 -8.71
C TRP A 118 -2.43 0.00 -9.04
N ASP A 119 -3.04 0.36 -10.18
CA ASP A 119 -3.18 1.76 -10.64
C ASP A 119 -4.22 2.55 -9.83
N GLY A 120 -4.45 2.15 -8.57
CA GLY A 120 -5.52 2.64 -7.72
C GLY A 120 -5.12 3.86 -6.90
N LYS A 121 -5.99 4.88 -6.90
CA LYS A 121 -5.86 6.06 -6.02
C LYS A 121 -6.00 5.64 -4.57
N CYS A 122 -4.95 5.85 -3.79
CA CYS A 122 -4.91 5.45 -2.39
C CYS A 122 -4.61 6.63 -1.47
N ALA A 123 -4.95 6.46 -0.20
CA ALA A 123 -4.67 7.44 0.82
C ALA A 123 -3.78 6.80 1.89
N LEU A 124 -2.60 7.38 2.09
CA LEU A 124 -1.60 6.90 3.05
C LEU A 124 -1.95 7.35 4.47
N MET A 125 -1.82 6.42 5.42
CA MET A 125 -1.96 6.63 6.87
C MET A 125 -0.65 6.17 7.55
N ASP A 126 0.26 7.11 7.84
CA ASP A 126 1.53 6.88 8.57
C ASP A 126 1.48 7.44 10.00
#